data_AF-A0A9X8ZIH2-F1
#
_entry.id   AF-A0A9X8ZIH2-F1
#
_cell.length_a   1.000
_cell.length_b   1.000
_cell.length_c   1.000
_cell.angle_alpha   90.00
_cell.angle_beta   90.00
_cell.angle_gamma   90.00
#
_symmetry.space_group_name_H-M   'P 1'
#
loop_
_entity.id
_entity.type
_entity.pdbx_description
1 polymer ?
#
loop_
_entity_poly.entity_id
_entity_poly.type
_entity_poly.pdbx_seq_one_letter_code
_entity_poly.pdbx_strand_id
1 'polypeptide(L)'
;MKISSITFKEPPVYHEFPPLYEGLGLPELSSFIQQRFEFAYTLGKVERTGLGSIRFYKRQGDFEVLIPDKLPGVGPIKLLNLKRLLLEESKTAFIENIESEPEKRKVYYGEFRRPRKDAE
;
A
#
# COMPACT_ATOMS: atom_id res chain seq x y z
N MET A 1 21.53 -3.74 -4.34
CA MET A 1 20.58 -2.60 -4.40
C MET A 1 20.42 -2.12 -2.98
N LYS A 2 20.41 -0.81 -2.75
CA LYS A 2 20.24 -0.25 -1.41
C LYS A 2 19.20 0.86 -1.48
N ILE A 3 18.42 1.00 -0.42
CA ILE A 3 17.51 2.12 -0.22
C ILE A 3 18.33 3.21 0.46
N SER A 4 18.30 4.42 -0.08
CA SER A 4 19.01 5.58 0.46
C SER A 4 18.12 6.37 1.41
N SER A 5 16.83 6.44 1.11
CA SER A 5 15.84 7.18 1.90
C SER A 5 14.42 6.70 1.61
N ILE A 6 13.55 6.90 2.60
CA ILE A 6 12.10 6.71 2.50
C ILE A 6 11.44 7.93 3.15
N THR A 7 10.42 8.49 2.51
CA THR A 7 9.69 9.65 3.03
C THR A 7 8.21 9.50 2.73
N PHE A 8 7.39 9.46 3.79
CA PHE A 8 5.94 9.47 3.67
C PHE A 8 5.46 10.86 3.23
N LYS A 9 4.67 10.92 2.16
CA LYS A 9 4.21 12.19 1.56
C LYS A 9 2.79 12.55 1.98
N GLU A 10 1.99 11.54 2.29
CA GLU A 10 0.57 11.66 2.60
C GLU A 10 0.29 10.94 3.92
N PRO A 11 -0.73 11.36 4.68
CA PRO A 11 -1.15 10.64 5.87
C PRO A 11 -1.82 9.29 5.52
N PRO A 12 -1.94 8.35 6.48
CA PRO A 12 -2.59 7.07 6.28
C PRO A 12 -4.08 7.22 5.93
N VAL A 13 -4.52 6.46 4.94
CA VAL A 13 -5.90 6.40 4.45
C VAL A 13 -6.49 5.05 4.81
N TYR A 14 -7.66 5.06 5.43
CA TYR A 14 -8.39 3.88 5.87
C TYR A 14 -9.42 3.49 4.80
N HIS A 15 -9.20 2.39 4.13
CA HIS A 15 -10.10 1.82 3.15
C HIS A 15 -11.00 0.80 3.87
N GLU A 16 -12.30 1.13 3.98
CA GLU A 16 -13.30 0.30 4.66
C GLU A 16 -14.22 -0.36 3.62
N PHE A 17 -14.18 -1.69 3.57
CA PHE A 17 -15.07 -2.49 2.73
C PHE A 17 -16.29 -2.96 3.54
N PRO A 18 -17.45 -3.17 2.88
CA PRO A 18 -18.61 -3.74 3.52
C PRO A 18 -18.28 -5.11 4.15
N PRO A 19 -18.78 -5.42 5.37
CA PRO A 19 -18.48 -6.68 6.06
C PRO A 19 -18.82 -7.94 5.25
N LEU A 20 -19.78 -7.82 4.31
CA LEU A 20 -20.21 -8.87 3.40
C LEU A 20 -19.09 -9.38 2.49
N TYR A 21 -18.08 -8.54 2.21
CA TYR A 21 -16.91 -8.89 1.40
C TYR A 21 -15.74 -9.40 2.25
N GLU A 22 -15.78 -9.19 3.56
CA GLU A 22 -14.71 -9.59 4.47
C GLU A 22 -14.73 -11.09 4.74
N GLY A 23 -13.62 -11.78 4.44
CA GLY A 23 -13.49 -13.22 4.71
C GLY A 23 -13.91 -14.13 3.57
N LEU A 24 -14.14 -13.58 2.38
CA LEU A 24 -14.33 -14.34 1.14
C LEU A 24 -13.02 -14.92 0.57
N GLY A 25 -11.90 -14.77 1.29
CA GLY A 25 -10.57 -15.15 0.78
C GLY A 25 -10.06 -14.26 -0.35
N LEU A 26 -10.64 -13.07 -0.53
CA LEU A 26 -10.26 -12.09 -1.55
C LEU A 26 -9.54 -10.91 -0.88
N PRO A 27 -8.19 -10.88 -0.87
CA PRO A 27 -7.42 -9.81 -0.22
C PRO A 27 -7.74 -8.42 -0.79
N GLU A 28 -8.10 -8.37 -2.07
CA GLU A 28 -8.48 -7.14 -2.78
C GLU A 28 -9.78 -6.50 -2.26
N LEU A 29 -10.62 -7.28 -1.57
CA LEU A 29 -11.91 -6.84 -1.03
C LEU A 29 -11.94 -6.82 0.51
N SER A 30 -10.76 -6.79 1.12
CA SER A 30 -10.61 -6.61 2.57
C SER A 30 -10.22 -5.18 2.89
N SER A 31 -10.66 -4.71 4.06
CA SER A 31 -10.34 -3.39 4.58
C SER A 31 -8.84 -3.29 4.88
N PHE A 32 -8.22 -2.22 4.40
CA PHE A 32 -6.80 -1.97 4.59
C PHE A 32 -6.52 -0.50 4.93
N ILE A 33 -5.38 -0.27 5.57
CA ILE A 33 -4.81 1.08 5.73
C ILE A 33 -3.72 1.23 4.70
N GLN A 34 -3.69 2.35 3.98
CA GLN A 34 -2.68 2.63 2.96
C GLN A 34 -1.98 3.95 3.26
N GLN A 35 -0.66 4.00 3.11
CA GLN A 35 0.09 5.26 3.10
C GLN A 35 1.07 5.29 1.94
N ARG A 36 1.14 6.44 1.26
CA ARG A 36 2.05 6.65 0.14
C ARG A 36 3.38 7.22 0.62
N PHE A 37 4.45 6.76 0.01
CA PHE A 37 5.80 7.22 0.27
C PHE A 37 6.61 7.34 -1.03
N GLU A 38 7.60 8.21 -0.98
CA GLU A 38 8.67 8.29 -1.96
C GLU A 38 9.89 7.60 -1.38
N PHE A 39 10.66 6.91 -2.22
CA PHE A 39 11.90 6.27 -1.82
C PHE A 39 13.01 6.52 -2.86
N ALA A 40 14.24 6.63 -2.38
CA ALA A 40 15.42 6.67 -3.23
C ALA A 40 16.15 5.33 -3.15
N TYR A 41 16.63 4.82 -4.28
CA TYR A 41 17.36 3.57 -4.37
C TYR A 41 18.53 3.66 -5.35
N THR A 42 19.56 2.87 -5.06
CA THR A 42 20.76 2.78 -5.89
C THR A 42 20.76 1.51 -6.73
N LEU A 43 20.85 1.68 -8.05
CA LEU A 43 20.99 0.60 -9.03
C LEU A 43 22.34 0.73 -9.77
N GLY A 44 23.32 -0.06 -9.34
CA GLY A 44 24.70 0.09 -9.82
C GLY A 44 25.34 1.35 -9.24
N LYS A 45 25.70 2.30 -10.12
CA LYS A 45 26.27 3.62 -9.74
C LYS A 45 25.25 4.76 -9.83
N VAL A 46 24.00 4.47 -10.20
CA VAL A 46 22.97 5.48 -10.43
C VAL A 46 21.96 5.43 -9.28
N GLU A 47 21.69 6.60 -8.70
CA GLU A 47 20.60 6.80 -7.76
C GLU A 47 19.32 7.17 -8.53
N ARG A 48 18.19 6.62 -8.09
CA ARG A 48 16.88 6.83 -8.68
C ARG A 48 15.85 6.98 -7.58
N THR A 49 14.78 7.69 -7.87
CA THR A 49 13.61 7.77 -7.01
C THR A 49 12.49 6.90 -7.54
N GLY A 50 11.59 6.51 -6.64
CA GLY A 50 10.38 5.76 -6.95
C GLY A 50 9.26 6.14 -5.98
N LEU A 51 8.03 5.94 -6.42
CA LEU A 51 6.84 6.08 -5.59
C LEU A 51 6.34 4.70 -5.21
N GLY A 52 5.93 4.56 -3.96
CA GLY A 52 5.39 3.34 -3.40
C GLY A 52 4.25 3.62 -2.44
N SER A 53 3.54 2.56 -2.09
CA SER A 53 2.56 2.60 -1.01
C SER A 53 2.68 1.35 -0.17
N ILE A 54 2.60 1.50 1.14
CA ILE A 54 2.48 0.40 2.08
C ILE A 54 1.01 0.22 2.44
N ARG A 55 0.56 -1.03 2.49
CA ARG A 55 -0.78 -1.44 2.93
C ARG A 55 -0.68 -2.30 4.17
N PHE A 56 -1.63 -2.15 5.07
CA PHE A 56 -1.86 -3.05 6.20
C PHE A 56 -3.29 -3.56 6.18
N TYR A 57 -3.43 -4.88 6.06
CA TYR A 57 -4.73 -5.57 6.04
C TYR A 57 -5.12 -5.96 7.46
N LYS A 58 -6.04 -5.21 8.07
CA LYS A 58 -6.39 -5.35 9.50
C LYS A 58 -6.80 -6.77 9.89
N ARG A 59 -7.53 -7.48 9.02
CA ARG A 59 -8.03 -8.82 9.31
C ARG A 59 -6.95 -9.90 9.27
N GLN A 60 -5.97 -9.76 8.38
CA GLN A 60 -4.92 -10.75 8.17
C GLN A 60 -3.68 -10.45 9.03
N GLY A 61 -3.50 -9.20 9.45
CA GLY A 61 -2.29 -8.76 10.14
C GLY A 61 -1.09 -8.58 9.20
N ASP A 62 -1.34 -8.62 7.89
CA ASP A 62 -0.31 -8.61 6.86
C ASP A 62 -0.02 -7.21 6.31
N PHE A 63 1.24 -7.02 5.92
CA PHE A 63 1.73 -5.80 5.29
C PHE A 63 2.18 -6.07 3.87
N GLU A 64 1.88 -5.14 2.97
CA GLU A 64 2.25 -5.26 1.56
C GLU A 64 2.79 -3.94 1.03
N VAL A 65 3.88 -4.01 0.25
CA VAL A 65 4.39 -2.86 -0.51
C VAL A 65 4.01 -2.98 -1.97
N LEU A 66 3.35 -1.93 -2.46
CA LEU A 66 2.97 -1.75 -3.85
C LEU A 66 3.80 -0.65 -4.49
N ILE A 67 4.27 -0.92 -5.69
CA ILE A 67 5.00 0.03 -6.53
C ILE A 67 4.18 0.10 -7.82
N PRO A 68 3.43 1.19 -8.06
CA PRO A 68 2.55 1.30 -9.22
C PRO A 68 3.35 1.42 -10.53
N ASP A 69 4.51 2.07 -10.48
CA ASP A 69 5.30 2.37 -11.65
C ASP A 69 6.31 1.26 -12.00
N LYS A 70 6.49 1.03 -13.30
CA LYS A 70 7.56 0.16 -13.78
C LYS A 70 8.90 0.87 -13.57
N LEU A 71 9.73 0.32 -12.68
CA LEU A 71 11.07 0.85 -12.43
C LEU A 71 12.04 0.40 -13.55
N PRO A 72 12.61 1.33 -14.34
CA PRO A 72 13.48 0.96 -15.45
C PRO A 72 14.72 0.21 -14.93
N GLY A 73 15.10 -0.89 -15.58
CA GLY A 73 16.26 -1.71 -15.20
C GLY A 73 16.06 -2.58 -13.95
N VAL A 74 14.87 -2.59 -13.35
CA VAL A 74 14.49 -3.45 -12.23
C VAL A 74 13.62 -4.59 -12.76
N GLY A 75 14.24 -5.77 -12.93
CA GLY A 75 13.52 -6.99 -13.30
C GLY A 75 12.73 -7.60 -12.12
N PRO A 76 11.92 -8.66 -12.35
CA PRO A 76 11.01 -9.22 -11.35
C PRO A 76 11.69 -9.64 -10.03
N ILE A 77 12.84 -10.31 -10.11
CA ILE A 77 13.58 -10.77 -8.92
C ILE A 77 14.10 -9.57 -8.11
N LYS A 78 14.64 -8.54 -8.78
CA LYS A 78 15.11 -7.32 -8.13
C LYS A 78 13.96 -6.53 -7.51
N LEU A 79 12.80 -6.52 -8.17
CA LEU A 79 11.59 -5.88 -7.66
C LEU A 79 11.08 -6.57 -6.40
N LEU A 80 11.11 -7.90 -6.35
CA LEU A 80 10.75 -8.66 -5.14
C LEU A 80 11.66 -8.29 -3.97
N ASN A 81 12.98 -8.28 -4.20
CA ASN A 81 13.95 -7.87 -3.18
C ASN A 81 13.75 -6.41 -2.74
N LEU A 82 13.44 -5.50 -3.67
CA LEU A 82 13.12 -4.11 -3.35
C LEU A 82 11.92 -4.00 -2.43
N LYS A 83 10.81 -4.67 -2.79
CA LYS A 83 9.58 -4.66 -1.98
C LYS A 83 9.83 -5.16 -0.57
N ARG A 84 10.61 -6.23 -0.42
CA ARG A 84 10.99 -6.77 0.89
C ARG A 84 11.78 -5.76 1.72
N LEU A 85 12.81 -5.15 1.13
CA LEU A 85 13.61 -4.14 1.82
C LEU A 85 12.78 -2.91 2.21
N LEU A 86 11.93 -2.41 1.30
CA LEU A 86 11.03 -1.30 1.58
C LEU A 86 10.06 -1.64 2.70
N LEU A 87 9.54 -2.87 2.72
CA LEU A 87 8.64 -3.32 3.78
C LEU A 87 9.36 -3.33 5.14
N GLU A 88 10.57 -3.87 5.20
CA GLU A 88 11.36 -3.93 6.45
C GLU A 88 11.69 -2.52 6.98
N GLU A 89 12.07 -1.58 6.11
CA GLU A 89 12.45 -0.22 6.53
C GLU A 89 11.25 0.69 6.82
N SER A 90 10.16 0.59 6.05
CA SER A 90 9.01 1.51 6.18
C SER A 90 8.00 1.10 7.24
N LYS A 91 7.97 -0.18 7.66
CA LYS A 91 6.93 -0.73 8.54
C LYS A 91 6.84 -0.01 9.88
N THR A 92 7.96 0.23 10.56
CA THR A 92 7.96 0.85 11.90
C THR A 92 7.38 2.27 11.84
N ALA A 93 7.92 3.11 10.96
CA ALA A 93 7.44 4.48 10.77
C ALA A 93 5.98 4.52 10.29
N PHE A 94 5.55 3.56 9.49
CA PHE A 94 4.15 3.44 9.08
C PHE A 94 3.22 3.13 10.27
N ILE A 95 3.61 2.22 11.17
CA ILE A 95 2.82 1.91 12.37
C ILE A 95 2.73 3.14 13.28
N GLU A 96 3.85 3.83 13.51
CA GLU A 96 3.88 5.08 14.29
C GLU A 96 2.95 6.14 13.70
N ASN A 97 2.94 6.30 12.37
CA ASN A 97 2.03 7.23 11.70
C ASN A 97 0.56 6.85 11.92
N ILE A 98 0.22 5.56 11.85
CA ILE A 98 -1.16 5.08 12.08
C ILE A 98 -1.63 5.37 13.51
N GLU A 99 -0.74 5.23 14.50
CA GLU A 99 -1.07 5.43 15.92
C GLU A 99 -1.13 6.91 16.31
N SER A 100 -0.29 7.74 15.68
CA SER A 100 -0.19 9.18 15.93
C SER A 100 -1.33 10.00 15.30
N GLU A 101 -1.97 9.49 14.24
CA GLU A 101 -2.95 10.25 13.47
C GLU A 101 -4.29 10.44 14.22
N PRO A 102 -4.69 11.68 14.58
CA PRO A 102 -5.95 11.93 15.30
C PRO A 102 -7.18 11.86 14.37
N GLU A 103 -7.03 12.26 13.10
CA GLU A 103 -8.12 12.26 12.11
C GLU A 103 -7.92 11.18 11.06
N LYS A 104 -8.72 10.11 11.18
CA LYS A 104 -8.67 8.98 10.25
C LYS A 104 -9.36 9.36 8.95
N ARG A 105 -8.57 9.60 7.89
CA ARG A 105 -9.10 9.76 6.52
C ARG A 105 -9.69 8.45 6.04
N LYS A 106 -11.02 8.37 5.92
CA LYS A 106 -11.74 7.14 5.56
C LYS A 106 -12.25 7.19 4.13
N VAL A 107 -12.10 6.08 3.42
CA VAL A 107 -12.69 5.81 2.11
C VAL A 107 -13.61 4.61 2.27
N TYR A 108 -14.90 4.79 1.98
CA TYR A 108 -15.89 3.72 2.03
C TYR A 108 -16.13 3.15 0.64
N TYR A 109 -16.03 1.83 0.52
CA TYR A 109 -16.39 1.13 -0.71
C TYR A 109 -17.88 0.75 -0.66
N GLY A 110 -18.60 1.00 -1.76
CA GLY A 110 -20.02 0.65 -1.88
C GLY A 110 -20.25 -0.81 -2.22
N GLU A 111 -21.50 -1.26 -2.11
CA GLU A 111 -21.90 -2.57 -2.63
C GLU A 111 -21.83 -2.57 -4.16
N PHE A 112 -21.11 -3.54 -4.73
CA PHE A 112 -21.09 -3.80 -6.17
C PHE A 112 -22.40 -4.49 -6.59
N ARG A 113 -23.55 -3.85 -6.36
CA ARG A 113 -24.80 -4.33 -6.96
C ARG A 113 -24.79 -3.95 -8.44
N ARG A 114 -25.12 -4.91 -9.32
CA ARG A 114 -25.58 -4.53 -10.66
C ARG A 114 -26.81 -3.64 -10.48
N PRO A 115 -26.90 -2.48 -11.14
CA PRO A 115 -28.16 -1.74 -11.19
C PRO A 115 -29.23 -2.71 -11.68
N ARG A 116 -30.38 -2.77 -10.98
CA ARG A 116 -31.50 -3.58 -11.43
C ARG A 116 -31.86 -3.12 -12.85
N LYS A 117 -32.07 -4.10 -13.73
CA LYS A 117 -32.40 -3.89 -15.14
C LYS A 117 -33.78 -3.24 -15.35
N ASP A 118 -34.51 -3.00 -14.26
CA ASP A 118 -35.90 -2.52 -14.24
C ASP A 118 -36.01 -1.08 -13.70
N ALA A 119 -34.92 -0.31 -13.74
CA ALA A 119 -34.94 1.13 -13.48
C ALA A 119 -34.90 1.88 -14.82
N GLU A 120 -35.97 1.73 -15.61
CA GLU A 120 -36.36 2.63 -16.70
C GLU A 120 -37.89 2.66 -16.81
#